data_AF-A0AAW9QGJ3-F1
#
_entry.id   AF-A0AAW9QGJ3-F1
#
_cell.length_a   1.000
_cell.length_b   1.000
_cell.length_c   1.000
_cell.angle_alpha   90.00
_cell.angle_beta   90.00
_cell.angle_gamma   90.00
#
_symmetry.space_group_name_H-M   'P 1'
#
loop_
_entity.id
_entity.type
_entity.pdbx_description
1 polymer ?
#
loop_
_entity_poly.entity_id
_entity_poly.type
_entity_poly.pdbx_seq_one_letter_code
_entity_poly.pdbx_strand_id
1 'polypeptide(L)'
;MSKSFNIFPWLASVGIAWSLGFVYNVIYGGDLSWLRMMYREKEAIAASIQGPHRLIVTAGSGAHYSINSDLMQKELGIPVVNFGLQGDIGLNVISAMILEQARPGDTILLIPEYLMLMDEDGFGRGEGLWGSAPFGIAIGQPGLGGVPPKTMIEDTWLLGIPGMRALTKSTVDLFTKGRMTGYLSDPITDKGDPTVVKERTGKWWKLGFQTPASPHCLEVIAKLRKDLEAKGANLIVALPWVYAHTDPKTVASIRKSAEELEKIVPTIYDKQTLNIQSDSSLFADTHYHLLPPARITRSRQLISELKPLLSATKTVTPQPEK
;
A
#
# COMPACT_ATOMS: atom_id res chain seq x y z
N MET A 1 -40.73 4.75 -45.59
CA MET A 1 -39.46 5.47 -45.28
C MET A 1 -39.00 5.04 -43.89
N SER A 2 -38.00 4.15 -43.79
CA SER A 2 -37.37 3.88 -42.50
C SER A 2 -36.46 5.05 -42.15
N LYS A 3 -36.70 5.72 -41.03
CA LYS A 3 -35.73 6.68 -40.49
C LYS A 3 -34.46 5.89 -40.16
N SER A 4 -33.34 6.22 -40.80
CA SER A 4 -32.05 5.66 -40.42
C SER A 4 -31.76 6.02 -38.97
N PHE A 5 -31.56 5.02 -38.12
CA PHE A 5 -31.20 5.23 -36.72
C PHE A 5 -29.82 5.91 -36.66
N ASN A 6 -29.79 7.18 -36.27
CA ASN A 6 -28.54 7.91 -36.10
C ASN A 6 -27.98 7.61 -34.70
N ILE A 7 -26.89 6.83 -34.64
CA ILE A 7 -26.25 6.42 -33.38
C ILE A 7 -25.35 7.51 -32.77
N PHE A 8 -24.97 8.54 -33.53
CA PHE A 8 -24.00 9.55 -33.08
C PHE A 8 -24.42 10.31 -31.82
N PRO A 9 -25.67 10.79 -31.65
CA PRO A 9 -26.09 11.47 -30.41
C PRO A 9 -25.97 10.58 -29.17
N TRP A 10 -26.20 9.27 -29.32
CA TRP A 10 -26.07 8.31 -28.23
C TRP A 10 -24.62 8.08 -27.85
N LEU A 11 -23.73 7.90 -28.82
CA LEU A 11 -22.28 7.80 -28.58
C LEU A 11 -21.72 9.06 -27.92
N ALA A 12 -22.14 10.24 -28.39
CA ALA A 12 -21.76 11.51 -27.78
C ALA A 12 -22.23 11.61 -26.32
N SER A 13 -23.48 11.24 -26.04
CA SER A 13 -24.05 11.26 -24.69
C SER A 13 -23.32 10.31 -23.75
N VAL A 14 -23.01 9.09 -24.22
CA VAL A 14 -22.21 8.10 -23.46
C VAL A 14 -20.82 8.63 -23.18
N GLY A 15 -20.15 9.22 -24.19
CA GLY A 15 -18.82 9.81 -24.03
C GLY A 15 -18.77 10.94 -23.01
N ILE A 16 -19.77 11.84 -23.03
CA ILE A 16 -19.90 12.93 -22.05
C ILE A 16 -20.14 12.37 -20.64
N ALA A 17 -21.12 11.48 -20.49
CA ALA A 17 -21.45 10.89 -19.19
C ALA A 17 -20.25 10.15 -18.58
N TRP A 18 -19.57 9.34 -19.39
CA TRP A 18 -18.35 8.64 -18.97
C TRP A 18 -17.23 9.62 -18.59
N SER A 19 -17.04 10.70 -19.36
CA SER A 19 -16.00 11.70 -19.07
C SER A 19 -16.26 12.44 -17.75
N LEU A 20 -17.52 12.79 -17.47
CA LEU A 20 -17.91 13.38 -16.19
C LEU A 20 -17.68 12.42 -15.02
N GLY A 21 -18.04 11.15 -15.20
CA GLY A 21 -17.78 10.08 -14.23
C GLY A 21 -16.28 9.89 -13.98
N PHE A 22 -15.47 9.91 -15.03
CA PHE A 22 -14.01 9.78 -14.95
C PHE A 22 -13.41 10.94 -14.17
N VAL A 23 -13.80 12.18 -14.50
CA VAL A 23 -13.35 13.38 -13.78
C VAL A 23 -13.74 13.30 -12.30
N TYR A 24 -14.96 12.85 -11.99
CA TYR A 24 -15.38 12.65 -10.60
C TYR A 24 -14.52 11.59 -9.89
N ASN A 25 -14.37 10.40 -10.48
CA ASN A 25 -13.72 9.27 -9.85
C ASN A 25 -12.21 9.46 -9.67
N VAL A 26 -11.54 10.07 -10.67
CA VAL A 26 -10.08 10.20 -10.73
C VAL A 26 -9.59 11.52 -10.15
N ILE A 27 -10.34 12.61 -10.32
CA ILE A 27 -9.84 13.96 -10.02
C ILE A 27 -10.39 14.53 -8.71
N TYR A 28 -11.70 14.46 -8.46
CA TYR A 28 -12.33 15.30 -7.43
C TYR A 28 -12.91 14.61 -6.21
N GLY A 29 -13.58 13.47 -6.35
CA GLY A 29 -14.44 12.96 -5.27
C GLY A 29 -14.50 11.46 -5.10
N GLY A 30 -14.14 10.69 -6.13
CA GLY A 30 -14.06 9.24 -6.01
C GLY A 30 -12.98 8.82 -5.04
N ASP A 31 -13.17 7.65 -4.45
CA ASP A 31 -12.19 6.99 -3.60
C ASP A 31 -10.79 6.92 -4.25
N LEU A 32 -10.74 6.59 -5.53
CA LEU A 32 -9.51 6.63 -6.34
C LEU A 32 -8.82 8.01 -6.37
N SER A 33 -9.58 9.11 -6.42
CA SER A 33 -9.00 10.47 -6.35
C SER A 33 -8.27 10.72 -5.03
N TRP A 34 -8.80 10.21 -3.92
CA TRP A 34 -8.17 10.32 -2.61
C TRP A 34 -6.90 9.48 -2.50
N LEU A 35 -6.91 8.25 -3.04
CA LEU A 35 -5.68 7.43 -3.13
C LEU A 35 -4.62 8.12 -3.98
N ARG A 36 -5.01 8.68 -5.13
CA ARG A 36 -4.10 9.45 -6.00
C ARG A 36 -3.49 10.63 -5.26
N MET A 37 -4.30 11.40 -4.54
CA MET A 37 -3.83 12.55 -3.76
C MET A 37 -2.87 12.12 -2.65
N MET A 38 -3.22 11.09 -1.88
CA MET A 38 -2.35 10.52 -0.84
C MET A 38 -1.00 10.07 -1.41
N TYR A 39 -1.01 9.39 -2.57
CA TYR A 39 0.23 8.99 -3.25
C TYR A 39 1.09 10.20 -3.62
N ARG A 40 0.52 11.24 -4.23
CA ARG A 40 1.26 12.45 -4.61
C ARG A 40 1.83 13.21 -3.41
N GLU A 41 1.09 13.25 -2.31
CA GLU A 41 1.56 13.87 -1.08
C GLU A 41 2.73 13.09 -0.46
N LYS A 42 2.63 11.75 -0.41
CA LYS A 42 3.73 10.87 0.06
C LYS A 42 4.96 10.92 -0.86
N GLU A 43 4.75 11.01 -2.17
CA GLU A 43 5.81 11.25 -3.16
C GLU A 43 6.53 12.57 -2.88
N ALA A 44 5.79 13.66 -2.65
CA ALA A 44 6.36 14.96 -2.31
C ALA A 44 7.14 14.93 -0.98
N ILE A 45 6.60 14.26 0.05
CA ILE A 45 7.28 14.06 1.33
C ILE A 45 8.60 13.32 1.13
N ALA A 46 8.56 12.16 0.47
CA ALA A 46 9.76 11.39 0.17
C ALA A 46 10.76 12.23 -0.62
N ALA A 47 10.30 12.96 -1.64
CA ALA A 47 11.16 13.77 -2.48
C ALA A 47 11.87 14.90 -1.73
N SER A 48 11.20 15.48 -0.72
CA SER A 48 11.70 16.61 0.08
C SER A 48 12.83 16.26 1.04
N ILE A 49 12.96 14.98 1.43
CA ILE A 49 13.97 14.54 2.38
C ILE A 49 15.36 14.60 1.75
N GLN A 50 16.24 15.31 2.46
CA GLN A 50 17.65 15.44 2.15
C GLN A 50 18.47 14.47 2.99
N GLY A 51 19.59 14.01 2.43
CA GLY A 51 20.54 13.15 3.11
C GLY A 51 20.82 11.84 2.36
N PRO A 52 21.92 11.16 2.71
CA PRO A 52 22.39 9.98 1.99
C PRO A 52 21.61 8.70 2.32
N HIS A 53 20.84 8.69 3.41
CA HIS A 53 20.11 7.51 3.87
C HIS A 53 18.75 7.91 4.43
N ARG A 54 17.72 7.13 4.09
CA ARG A 54 16.39 7.18 4.68
C ARG A 54 15.77 5.79 4.70
N LEU A 55 14.85 5.59 5.63
CA LEU A 55 14.00 4.42 5.68
C LEU A 55 12.65 4.77 5.03
N ILE A 56 12.25 4.03 4.00
CA ILE A 56 10.93 4.16 3.39
C ILE A 56 10.12 2.92 3.75
N VAL A 57 9.08 3.08 4.56
CA VAL A 57 8.15 2.00 4.92
C VAL A 57 7.04 1.96 3.90
N THR A 58 6.83 0.83 3.23
CA THR A 58 5.85 0.71 2.14
C THR A 58 5.12 -0.63 2.17
N ALA A 59 3.95 -0.65 1.54
CA ALA A 59 3.11 -1.77 1.12
C ALA A 59 1.66 -1.24 1.03
N GLY A 60 0.70 -2.07 1.39
CA GLY A 60 -0.71 -1.72 1.51
C GLY A 60 -1.07 -1.01 2.80
N SER A 61 -2.35 -1.09 3.13
CA SER A 61 -2.98 -0.31 4.20
C SER A 61 -2.45 -0.69 5.58
N GLY A 62 -2.06 -1.95 5.76
CA GLY A 62 -1.33 -2.43 6.93
C GLY A 62 -0.03 -1.67 7.19
N ALA A 63 0.76 -1.32 6.17
CA ALA A 63 1.95 -0.48 6.36
C ALA A 63 1.56 0.96 6.73
N HIS A 64 0.54 1.52 6.08
CA HIS A 64 0.06 2.88 6.33
C HIS A 64 -0.34 3.09 7.80
N TYR A 65 -1.05 2.12 8.39
CA TYR A 65 -1.68 2.25 9.72
C TYR A 65 -0.95 1.49 10.86
N SER A 66 0.25 0.94 10.67
CA SER A 66 0.92 0.10 11.69
C SER A 66 2.14 0.72 12.39
N ILE A 67 2.60 1.89 11.95
CA ILE A 67 3.83 2.50 12.47
C ILE A 67 3.63 3.89 13.04
N ASN A 68 4.66 4.35 13.76
CA ASN A 68 4.85 5.73 14.19
C ASN A 68 6.23 6.18 13.68
N SER A 69 6.23 6.90 12.57
CA SER A 69 7.43 7.31 11.84
C SER A 69 8.27 8.31 12.62
N ASP A 70 7.64 9.18 13.44
CA ASP A 70 8.34 10.12 14.32
C ASP A 70 9.22 9.39 15.34
N LEU A 71 8.65 8.37 16.00
CA LEU A 71 9.36 7.53 16.95
C LEU A 71 10.48 6.75 16.26
N MET A 72 10.19 6.14 15.11
CA MET A 72 11.21 5.39 14.35
C MET A 72 12.36 6.29 13.93
N GLN A 73 12.08 7.49 13.41
CA GLN A 73 13.12 8.45 13.01
C GLN A 73 13.98 8.86 14.20
N LYS A 74 13.35 9.21 15.33
CA LYS A 74 14.06 9.59 16.55
C LYS A 74 15.03 8.51 17.04
N GLU A 75 14.59 7.25 17.03
CA GLU A 75 15.34 6.14 17.63
C GLU A 75 16.34 5.48 16.68
N LEU A 76 16.13 5.59 15.36
CA LEU A 76 17.05 5.08 14.33
C LEU A 76 18.08 6.13 13.90
N GLY A 77 17.81 7.42 14.13
CA GLY A 77 18.71 8.51 13.75
C GLY A 77 18.84 8.72 12.23
N ILE A 78 17.89 8.21 11.45
CA ILE A 78 17.78 8.43 10.01
C ILE A 78 16.36 8.89 9.67
N PRO A 79 16.15 9.69 8.62
CA PRO A 79 14.81 10.05 8.14
C PRO A 79 13.95 8.81 7.89
N VAL A 80 12.68 8.85 8.32
CA VAL A 80 11.70 7.79 8.09
C VAL A 80 10.48 8.36 7.37
N VAL A 81 10.07 7.70 6.29
CA VAL A 81 8.84 8.02 5.56
C VAL A 81 7.92 6.82 5.59
N ASN A 82 6.68 7.04 5.99
CA ASN A 82 5.58 6.13 5.75
C ASN A 82 5.04 6.38 4.34
N PHE A 83 5.37 5.47 3.44
CA PHE A 83 4.88 5.40 2.07
C PHE A 83 3.82 4.30 1.90
N GLY A 84 3.24 3.77 2.98
CA GLY A 84 2.12 2.83 2.90
C GLY A 84 0.90 3.47 2.25
N LEU A 85 0.23 2.72 1.38
CA LEU A 85 -0.95 3.13 0.60
C LEU A 85 -2.10 2.14 0.79
N GLN A 86 -2.99 2.00 -0.19
CA GLN A 86 -4.08 1.03 -0.16
C GLN A 86 -3.59 -0.36 -0.58
N GLY A 87 -4.07 -1.41 0.09
CA GLY A 87 -3.65 -2.80 -0.19
C GLY A 87 -4.11 -3.33 -1.56
N ASP A 88 -5.26 -2.86 -2.00
CA ASP A 88 -5.90 -3.28 -3.25
C ASP A 88 -5.16 -2.88 -4.53
N ILE A 89 -4.08 -2.09 -4.45
CA ILE A 89 -3.26 -1.75 -5.63
C ILE A 89 -2.34 -2.90 -6.05
N GLY A 90 -2.11 -3.89 -5.17
CA GLY A 90 -1.29 -5.05 -5.46
C GLY A 90 0.22 -4.84 -5.38
N LEU A 91 0.94 -5.96 -5.20
CA LEU A 91 2.37 -5.93 -4.95
C LEU A 91 3.18 -5.55 -6.20
N ASN A 92 2.73 -5.89 -7.40
CA ASN A 92 3.44 -5.52 -8.63
C ASN A 92 3.51 -4.00 -8.79
N VAL A 93 2.39 -3.33 -8.52
CA VAL A 93 2.28 -1.87 -8.58
C VAL A 93 3.10 -1.23 -7.47
N ILE A 94 2.95 -1.68 -6.22
CA ILE A 94 3.76 -1.21 -5.08
C ILE A 94 5.25 -1.31 -5.38
N SER A 95 5.70 -2.44 -5.93
CA SER A 95 7.11 -2.70 -6.24
C SER A 95 7.63 -1.75 -7.32
N ALA A 96 6.84 -1.50 -8.37
CA ALA A 96 7.22 -0.55 -9.41
C ALA A 96 7.28 0.89 -8.87
N MET A 97 6.28 1.30 -8.08
CA MET A 97 6.22 2.63 -7.48
C MET A 97 7.42 2.89 -6.55
N ILE A 98 7.71 1.96 -5.64
CA ILE A 98 8.81 2.17 -4.70
C ILE A 98 10.16 2.18 -5.40
N LEU A 99 10.32 1.40 -6.47
CA LEU A 99 11.53 1.43 -7.28
C LEU A 99 11.75 2.80 -7.93
N GLU A 100 10.69 3.49 -8.38
CA GLU A 100 10.80 4.87 -8.89
C GLU A 100 11.23 5.87 -7.81
N GLN A 101 10.74 5.68 -6.58
CA GLN A 101 11.04 6.58 -5.46
C GLN A 101 12.40 6.32 -4.81
N ALA A 102 12.94 5.11 -4.93
CA ALA A 102 14.18 4.68 -4.31
C ALA A 102 15.41 5.38 -4.91
N ARG A 103 16.33 5.76 -4.03
CA ARG A 103 17.61 6.42 -4.32
C ARG A 103 18.76 5.61 -3.72
N PRO A 104 20.00 5.80 -4.20
CA PRO A 104 21.17 5.20 -3.57
C PRO A 104 21.24 5.52 -2.08
N GLY A 105 21.49 4.50 -1.25
CA GLY A 105 21.57 4.60 0.20
C GLY A 105 20.23 4.43 0.94
N ASP A 106 19.10 4.38 0.23
CA ASP A 106 17.80 4.11 0.84
C ASP A 106 17.74 2.68 1.41
N THR A 107 16.95 2.52 2.48
CA THR A 107 16.45 1.23 2.92
C THR A 107 14.94 1.21 2.77
N ILE A 108 14.42 0.24 2.03
CA ILE A 108 13.00 0.00 1.86
C ILE A 108 12.57 -1.06 2.87
N LEU A 109 11.62 -0.73 3.73
CA LEU A 109 10.94 -1.66 4.61
C LEU A 109 9.58 -2.01 4.02
N LEU A 110 9.48 -3.17 3.39
CA LEU A 110 8.23 -3.68 2.84
C LEU A 110 7.46 -4.44 3.93
N ILE A 111 6.20 -4.04 4.21
CA ILE A 111 5.32 -4.72 5.19
C ILE A 111 4.07 -5.27 4.48
N PRO A 112 4.21 -6.35 3.69
CA PRO A 112 3.12 -6.83 2.84
C PRO A 112 2.01 -7.48 3.67
N GLU A 113 0.75 -7.15 3.38
CA GLU A 113 -0.41 -7.84 3.95
C GLU A 113 -0.47 -9.28 3.40
N TYR A 114 -1.06 -10.22 4.15
CA TYR A 114 -1.14 -11.61 3.66
C TYR A 114 -1.94 -11.76 2.38
N LEU A 115 -2.92 -10.86 2.13
CA LEU A 115 -3.63 -10.85 0.85
C LEU A 115 -2.68 -10.63 -0.33
N MET A 116 -1.60 -9.86 -0.16
CA MET A 116 -0.58 -9.65 -1.19
C MET A 116 0.38 -10.83 -1.27
N LEU A 117 0.76 -11.37 -0.10
CA LEU A 117 1.67 -12.52 -0.05
C LEU A 117 1.06 -13.74 -0.74
N MET A 118 -0.24 -13.97 -0.56
CA MET A 118 -0.96 -15.12 -1.13
C MET A 118 -1.50 -14.88 -2.54
N ASP A 119 -1.30 -13.69 -3.12
CA ASP A 119 -1.85 -13.37 -4.43
C ASP A 119 -1.05 -14.05 -5.55
N GLU A 120 -1.75 -14.63 -6.53
CA GLU A 120 -1.14 -15.47 -7.57
C GLU A 120 -0.62 -14.70 -8.78
N ASP A 121 -0.97 -13.41 -8.94
CA ASP A 121 -0.53 -12.59 -10.09
C ASP A 121 -0.04 -11.18 -9.72
N GLY A 122 -0.10 -10.84 -8.43
CA GLY A 122 0.38 -9.60 -7.83
C GLY A 122 -0.43 -8.38 -8.23
N PHE A 123 -1.56 -8.55 -8.91
CA PHE A 123 -2.50 -7.48 -9.23
C PHE A 123 -3.62 -7.44 -8.21
N GLY A 124 -3.67 -6.35 -7.46
CA GLY A 124 -4.82 -6.09 -6.61
C GLY A 124 -6.04 -5.77 -7.47
N ARG A 125 -7.13 -6.50 -7.20
CA ARG A 125 -8.44 -6.41 -7.87
C ARG A 125 -9.52 -5.86 -6.93
N GLY A 126 -9.13 -5.03 -5.97
CA GLY A 126 -9.96 -4.66 -4.83
C GLY A 126 -11.38 -4.20 -5.15
N GLU A 127 -12.22 -4.11 -4.13
CA GLU A 127 -13.61 -3.70 -4.33
C GLU A 127 -13.70 -2.27 -4.90
N GLY A 128 -14.12 -2.15 -6.16
CA GLY A 128 -14.30 -0.87 -6.83
C GLY A 128 -13.05 -0.40 -7.60
N LEU A 129 -12.72 0.89 -7.50
CA LEU A 129 -11.69 1.54 -8.33
C LEU A 129 -10.31 1.63 -7.65
N TRP A 130 -10.05 0.82 -6.63
CA TRP A 130 -8.74 0.81 -5.92
C TRP A 130 -7.71 -0.12 -6.57
N GLY A 131 -8.12 -0.88 -7.58
CA GLY A 131 -7.27 -1.89 -8.21
C GLY A 131 -6.03 -1.34 -8.90
N SER A 132 -5.16 -2.26 -9.30
CA SER A 132 -3.90 -2.00 -9.97
C SER A 132 -4.05 -1.08 -11.20
N ALA A 133 -4.99 -1.41 -12.08
CA ALA A 133 -5.20 -0.69 -13.34
C ALA A 133 -5.81 0.71 -13.14
N PRO A 134 -6.94 0.86 -12.39
CA PRO A 134 -7.50 2.17 -12.05
C PRO A 134 -6.46 3.11 -11.43
N PHE A 135 -5.66 2.60 -10.49
CA PHE A 135 -4.64 3.39 -9.81
C PHE A 135 -3.53 3.86 -10.76
N GLY A 136 -2.97 2.95 -11.58
CA GLY A 136 -1.95 3.31 -12.57
C GLY A 136 -2.43 4.40 -13.54
N ILE A 137 -3.68 4.30 -14.03
CA ILE A 137 -4.30 5.32 -14.88
C ILE A 137 -4.43 6.64 -14.12
N ALA A 138 -4.91 6.60 -12.88
CA ALA A 138 -5.15 7.80 -12.08
C ALA A 138 -3.86 8.61 -11.84
N ILE A 139 -2.74 7.94 -11.64
CA ILE A 139 -1.44 8.62 -11.47
C ILE A 139 -0.73 8.92 -12.80
N GLY A 140 -1.34 8.64 -13.95
CA GLY A 140 -0.77 8.92 -15.26
C GLY A 140 0.32 7.93 -15.70
N GLN A 141 0.37 6.74 -15.09
CA GLN A 141 1.29 5.65 -15.43
C GLN A 141 0.49 4.39 -15.80
N PRO A 142 -0.21 4.38 -16.95
CA PRO A 142 -0.97 3.21 -17.38
C PRO A 142 -0.04 2.01 -17.59
N GLY A 143 -0.45 0.83 -17.07
CA GLY A 143 0.36 -0.39 -17.15
C GLY A 143 1.45 -0.52 -16.08
N LEU A 144 1.51 0.39 -15.10
CA LEU A 144 2.41 0.28 -13.96
C LEU A 144 2.30 -1.09 -13.29
N GLY A 145 3.43 -1.70 -12.94
CA GLY A 145 3.46 -3.07 -12.39
C GLY A 145 3.19 -4.16 -13.43
N GLY A 146 3.13 -3.83 -14.73
CA GLY A 146 2.93 -4.81 -15.80
C GLY A 146 1.48 -5.28 -15.93
N VAL A 147 0.50 -4.45 -15.56
CA VAL A 147 -0.93 -4.79 -15.66
C VAL A 147 -1.28 -5.19 -17.10
N PRO A 148 -1.96 -6.34 -17.32
CA PRO A 148 -2.28 -6.80 -18.65
C PRO A 148 -3.11 -5.78 -19.45
N PRO A 149 -2.83 -5.57 -20.75
CA PRO A 149 -3.58 -4.62 -21.57
C PRO A 149 -5.10 -4.86 -21.58
N LYS A 150 -5.52 -6.12 -21.50
CA LYS A 150 -6.94 -6.48 -21.41
C LYS A 150 -7.58 -5.92 -20.13
N THR A 151 -6.96 -6.17 -18.98
CA THR A 151 -7.41 -5.64 -17.68
C THR A 151 -7.41 -4.12 -17.66
N MET A 152 -6.37 -3.48 -18.22
CA MET A 152 -6.33 -2.03 -18.40
C MET A 152 -7.53 -1.50 -19.18
N ILE A 153 -7.88 -2.12 -20.30
CA ILE A 153 -9.03 -1.71 -21.13
C ILE A 153 -10.34 -1.89 -20.36
N GLU A 154 -10.54 -3.04 -19.72
CA GLU A 154 -11.75 -3.36 -18.96
C GLU A 154 -11.96 -2.38 -17.80
N ASP A 155 -10.92 -2.13 -17.00
CA ASP A 155 -10.98 -1.26 -15.82
C ASP A 155 -11.08 0.22 -16.21
N THR A 156 -10.53 0.63 -17.36
CA THR A 156 -10.69 2.00 -17.88
C THR A 156 -12.18 2.33 -18.05
N TRP A 157 -12.98 1.39 -18.55
CA TRP A 157 -14.42 1.63 -18.71
C TRP A 157 -15.11 1.91 -17.37
N LEU A 158 -14.71 1.21 -16.30
CA LEU A 158 -15.27 1.39 -14.96
C LEU A 158 -14.94 2.76 -14.35
N LEU A 159 -13.82 3.39 -14.75
CA LEU A 159 -13.44 4.72 -14.25
C LEU A 159 -14.49 5.80 -14.55
N GLY A 160 -15.24 5.67 -15.65
CA GLY A 160 -16.31 6.62 -16.00
C GLY A 160 -17.67 6.31 -15.38
N ILE A 161 -17.78 5.26 -14.56
CA ILE A 161 -19.05 4.83 -13.95
C ILE A 161 -18.98 5.13 -12.44
N PRO A 162 -19.49 6.28 -12.00
CA PRO A 162 -19.47 6.62 -10.58
C PRO A 162 -20.54 5.81 -9.82
N GLY A 163 -20.15 5.28 -8.67
CA GLY A 163 -21.09 4.57 -7.80
C GLY A 163 -22.15 5.53 -7.22
N MET A 164 -23.43 5.17 -7.29
CA MET A 164 -24.52 5.99 -6.75
C MET A 164 -24.33 6.36 -5.27
N ARG A 165 -23.84 5.42 -4.45
CA ARG A 165 -23.54 5.68 -3.04
C ARG A 165 -22.45 6.76 -2.87
N ALA A 166 -21.40 6.69 -3.68
CA ALA A 166 -20.31 7.65 -3.64
C ALA A 166 -20.78 9.04 -4.06
N LEU A 167 -21.54 9.14 -5.17
CA LEU A 167 -22.11 10.40 -5.63
C LEU A 167 -23.05 11.04 -4.60
N THR A 168 -23.96 10.26 -4.03
CA THR A 168 -24.88 10.75 -2.99
C THR A 168 -24.11 11.25 -1.78
N LYS A 169 -23.12 10.48 -1.30
CA LYS A 169 -22.27 10.89 -0.17
C LYS A 169 -21.53 12.20 -0.49
N SER A 170 -20.86 12.29 -1.62
CA SER A 170 -20.11 13.48 -2.04
C SER A 170 -21.01 14.71 -2.16
N THR A 171 -22.23 14.55 -2.67
CA THR A 171 -23.23 15.62 -2.73
C THR A 171 -23.61 16.09 -1.33
N VAL A 172 -23.95 15.16 -0.43
CA VAL A 172 -24.28 15.47 0.96
C VAL A 172 -23.12 16.17 1.66
N ASP A 173 -21.89 15.68 1.50
CA ASP A 173 -20.70 16.30 2.09
C ASP A 173 -20.45 17.72 1.55
N LEU A 174 -20.64 17.95 0.25
CA LEU A 174 -20.51 19.28 -0.33
C LEU A 174 -21.51 20.27 0.30
N PHE A 175 -22.77 19.86 0.47
CA PHE A 175 -23.80 20.70 1.10
C PHE A 175 -23.62 20.89 2.60
N THR A 176 -23.14 19.87 3.32
CA THR A 176 -23.07 19.89 4.80
C THR A 176 -21.72 20.35 5.33
N LYS A 177 -20.63 20.14 4.59
CA LYS A 177 -19.24 20.40 5.03
C LYS A 177 -18.50 21.36 4.10
N GLY A 178 -19.08 21.76 2.97
CA GLY A 178 -18.43 22.61 1.97
C GLY A 178 -17.30 21.92 1.19
N ARG A 179 -17.09 20.62 1.39
CA ARG A 179 -16.06 19.81 0.71
C ARG A 179 -16.48 18.35 0.66
N MET A 180 -16.06 17.64 -0.39
CA MET A 180 -16.21 16.18 -0.47
C MET A 180 -15.20 15.51 0.47
N THR A 181 -15.56 14.35 1.05
CA THR A 181 -14.63 13.54 1.84
C THR A 181 -14.68 12.08 1.42
N GLY A 182 -13.66 11.31 1.74
CA GLY A 182 -13.55 9.89 1.42
C GLY A 182 -12.80 9.11 2.49
N TYR A 183 -12.65 7.80 2.30
CA TYR A 183 -11.93 6.98 3.27
C TYR A 183 -10.43 7.30 3.32
N LEU A 184 -9.83 7.77 2.23
CA LEU A 184 -8.41 8.15 2.19
C LEU A 184 -8.20 9.68 2.14
N SER A 185 -9.24 10.48 2.43
CA SER A 185 -9.15 11.95 2.36
C SER A 185 -8.60 12.60 3.65
N ASP A 186 -8.24 11.80 4.65
CA ASP A 186 -7.75 12.32 5.92
C ASP A 186 -6.32 12.83 5.79
N PRO A 187 -5.93 13.89 6.52
CA PRO A 187 -4.60 14.43 6.43
C PRO A 187 -3.56 13.44 6.96
N ILE A 188 -2.36 13.49 6.39
CA ILE A 188 -1.19 12.76 6.84
C ILE A 188 -0.19 13.70 7.50
N THR A 189 0.72 13.16 8.31
CA THR A 189 1.82 13.93 8.90
C THR A 189 2.86 14.30 7.83
N ASP A 190 3.83 15.14 8.21
CA ASP A 190 5.01 15.46 7.39
C ASP A 190 5.89 14.25 7.06
N LYS A 191 5.63 13.08 7.66
CA LYS A 191 6.28 11.79 7.39
C LYS A 191 5.34 10.77 6.73
N GLY A 192 4.11 11.16 6.46
CA GLY A 192 3.12 10.33 5.78
C GLY A 192 2.29 9.42 6.68
N ASP A 193 2.32 9.58 8.01
CA ASP A 193 1.49 8.78 8.91
C ASP A 193 0.04 9.30 8.94
N PRO A 194 -0.97 8.42 9.09
CA PRO A 194 -2.36 8.84 9.24
C PRO A 194 -2.60 9.57 10.56
N THR A 195 -3.25 10.74 10.49
CA THR A 195 -3.59 11.56 11.67
C THR A 195 -4.94 11.19 12.29
N VAL A 196 -5.81 10.53 11.54
CA VAL A 196 -7.15 10.12 11.96
C VAL A 196 -7.19 8.61 12.16
N VAL A 197 -7.83 8.18 13.25
CA VAL A 197 -8.09 6.78 13.55
C VAL A 197 -9.54 6.48 13.24
N LYS A 198 -9.78 5.43 12.47
CA LYS A 198 -11.12 4.92 12.16
C LYS A 198 -11.31 3.63 12.92
N GLU A 199 -12.34 3.58 13.75
CA GLU A 199 -12.62 2.41 14.56
C GLU A 199 -13.76 1.60 13.96
N ARG A 200 -13.59 0.28 13.99
CA ARG A 200 -14.64 -0.65 13.60
C ARG A 200 -15.80 -0.55 14.58
N THR A 201 -17.01 -0.42 14.04
CA THR A 201 -18.26 -0.47 14.82
C THR A 201 -18.88 -1.87 14.87
N GLY A 202 -18.47 -2.77 13.96
CA GLY A 202 -18.95 -4.14 13.89
C GLY A 202 -18.18 -5.13 14.77
N LYS A 203 -18.63 -6.39 14.79
CA LYS A 203 -17.93 -7.47 15.52
C LYS A 203 -16.59 -7.79 14.87
N TRP A 204 -15.63 -8.16 15.70
CA TRP A 204 -14.35 -8.71 15.29
C TRP A 204 -14.46 -10.21 15.00
N TRP A 205 -13.71 -10.67 14.02
CA TRP A 205 -13.43 -12.08 13.73
C TRP A 205 -11.94 -12.22 13.46
N LYS A 206 -11.37 -13.41 13.67
CA LYS A 206 -9.95 -13.65 13.37
C LYS A 206 -9.79 -14.09 11.91
N LEU A 207 -8.73 -13.63 11.24
CA LEU A 207 -8.36 -14.15 9.92
C LEU A 207 -7.74 -15.54 10.04
N GLY A 208 -7.88 -16.35 9.00
CA GLY A 208 -7.15 -17.61 8.85
C GLY A 208 -6.44 -17.64 7.50
N PHE A 209 -5.25 -18.24 7.46
CA PHE A 209 -4.42 -18.28 6.24
C PHE A 209 -4.20 -19.73 5.83
N GLN A 210 -4.78 -20.11 4.69
CA GLN A 210 -4.79 -21.50 4.22
C GLN A 210 -3.60 -21.84 3.33
N THR A 211 -2.97 -20.81 2.74
CA THR A 211 -1.82 -20.94 1.85
C THR A 211 -0.68 -20.05 2.32
N PRO A 212 0.58 -20.45 2.11
CA PRO A 212 1.73 -19.58 2.32
C PRO A 212 1.83 -18.54 1.19
N ALA A 213 2.88 -17.72 1.24
CA ALA A 213 3.24 -16.82 0.16
C ALA A 213 3.33 -17.55 -1.18
N SER A 214 2.71 -16.98 -2.22
CA SER A 214 2.67 -17.56 -3.56
C SER A 214 4.04 -17.50 -4.23
N PRO A 215 4.32 -18.39 -5.21
CA PRO A 215 5.53 -18.29 -6.02
C PRO A 215 5.68 -16.93 -6.69
N HIS A 216 4.58 -16.38 -7.22
CA HIS A 216 4.56 -15.07 -7.87
C HIS A 216 5.01 -13.96 -6.92
N CYS A 217 4.46 -13.91 -5.71
CA CYS A 217 4.85 -12.90 -4.73
C CYS A 217 6.35 -13.00 -4.37
N LEU A 218 6.87 -14.21 -4.19
CA LEU A 218 8.28 -14.42 -3.89
C LEU A 218 9.17 -13.94 -5.03
N GLU A 219 8.79 -14.20 -6.28
CA GLU A 219 9.49 -13.72 -7.48
C GLU A 219 9.49 -12.19 -7.56
N VAL A 220 8.35 -11.55 -7.28
CA VAL A 220 8.23 -10.08 -7.27
C VAL A 220 9.14 -9.45 -6.21
N ILE A 221 9.15 -10.01 -4.99
CA ILE A 221 10.02 -9.51 -3.89
C ILE A 221 11.49 -9.73 -4.22
N ALA A 222 11.85 -10.90 -4.75
CA ALA A 222 13.23 -11.19 -5.16
C ALA A 222 13.70 -10.26 -6.28
N LYS A 223 12.83 -9.98 -7.26
CA LYS A 223 13.11 -9.02 -8.33
C LYS A 223 13.26 -7.60 -7.78
N LEU A 224 12.34 -7.16 -6.91
CA LEU A 224 12.40 -5.85 -6.29
C LEU A 224 13.71 -5.66 -5.52
N ARG A 225 14.13 -6.67 -4.75
CA ARG A 225 15.42 -6.66 -4.05
C ARG A 225 16.57 -6.39 -5.03
N LYS A 226 16.65 -7.18 -6.10
CA LYS A 226 17.72 -7.06 -7.11
C LYS A 226 17.71 -5.68 -7.78
N ASP A 227 16.54 -5.17 -8.12
CA ASP A 227 16.40 -3.86 -8.77
C ASP A 227 16.78 -2.70 -7.82
N LEU A 228 16.46 -2.82 -6.53
CA LEU A 228 16.89 -1.87 -5.50
C LEU A 228 18.40 -1.92 -5.27
N GLU A 229 18.98 -3.12 -5.17
CA GLU A 229 20.44 -3.30 -5.04
C GLU A 229 21.18 -2.69 -6.24
N ALA A 230 20.66 -2.85 -7.46
CA ALA A 230 21.20 -2.21 -8.66
C ALA A 230 21.14 -0.66 -8.62
N LYS A 231 20.21 -0.09 -7.84
CA LYS A 231 20.12 1.35 -7.54
C LYS A 231 20.95 1.77 -6.31
N GLY A 232 21.66 0.85 -5.67
CA GLY A 232 22.39 1.10 -4.42
C GLY A 232 21.48 1.27 -3.20
N ALA A 233 20.24 0.79 -3.27
CA ALA A 233 19.29 0.74 -2.17
C ALA A 233 19.15 -0.69 -1.62
N ASN A 234 18.55 -0.83 -0.43
CA ASN A 234 18.40 -2.12 0.24
C ASN A 234 16.91 -2.44 0.47
N LEU A 235 16.56 -3.73 0.46
CA LEU A 235 15.22 -4.20 0.80
C LEU A 235 15.26 -5.04 2.09
N ILE A 236 14.34 -4.75 2.99
CA ILE A 236 14.00 -5.56 4.17
C ILE A 236 12.50 -5.83 4.13
N VAL A 237 12.09 -7.05 4.41
CA VAL A 237 10.66 -7.40 4.58
C VAL A 237 10.34 -7.54 6.06
N ALA A 238 9.23 -6.98 6.52
CA ALA A 238 8.70 -7.25 7.85
C ALA A 238 7.33 -7.92 7.73
N LEU A 239 7.10 -9.01 8.48
CA LEU A 239 5.74 -9.55 8.55
C LEU A 239 4.82 -8.57 9.28
N PRO A 240 3.58 -8.36 8.81
CA PRO A 240 2.65 -7.45 9.46
C PRO A 240 2.22 -8.00 10.82
N TRP A 241 1.84 -7.10 11.74
CA TRP A 241 0.97 -7.52 12.85
C TRP A 241 -0.41 -7.80 12.28
N VAL A 242 -0.99 -8.94 12.64
CA VAL A 242 -2.28 -9.36 12.10
C VAL A 242 -3.18 -9.96 13.17
N TYR A 243 -4.45 -9.54 13.20
CA TYR A 243 -5.47 -10.17 14.02
C TYR A 243 -5.93 -11.50 13.37
N ALA A 244 -5.34 -12.62 13.79
CA ALA A 244 -5.55 -13.91 13.15
C ALA A 244 -5.67 -15.07 14.14
N HIS A 245 -6.13 -16.21 13.62
CA HIS A 245 -6.19 -17.47 14.34
C HIS A 245 -4.77 -18.02 14.55
N THR A 246 -4.57 -18.67 15.70
CA THR A 246 -3.35 -19.44 16.00
C THR A 246 -3.57 -20.93 15.80
N ASP A 247 -4.51 -21.30 14.91
CA ASP A 247 -4.74 -22.69 14.56
C ASP A 247 -3.54 -23.26 13.77
N PRO A 248 -3.32 -24.59 13.78
CA PRO A 248 -2.14 -25.18 13.15
C PRO A 248 -1.96 -24.84 11.67
N LYS A 249 -3.05 -24.67 10.90
CA LYS A 249 -2.96 -24.35 9.46
C LYS A 249 -2.48 -22.92 9.27
N THR A 250 -3.10 -21.96 9.96
CA THR A 250 -2.71 -20.55 9.88
C THR A 250 -1.25 -20.35 10.31
N VAL A 251 -0.84 -20.97 11.41
CA VAL A 251 0.54 -20.91 11.91
C VAL A 251 1.53 -21.52 10.91
N ALA A 252 1.20 -22.69 10.33
CA ALA A 252 2.06 -23.34 9.35
C ALA A 252 2.21 -22.50 8.08
N SER A 253 1.13 -21.91 7.56
CA SER A 253 1.14 -21.06 6.37
C SER A 253 1.98 -19.79 6.58
N ILE A 254 1.80 -19.11 7.71
CA ILE A 254 2.58 -17.91 8.03
C ILE A 254 4.07 -18.28 8.20
N ARG A 255 4.37 -19.34 8.95
CA ARG A 255 5.74 -19.79 9.17
C ARG A 255 6.44 -20.12 7.86
N LYS A 256 5.75 -20.88 7.00
CA LYS A 256 6.27 -21.23 5.67
C LYS A 256 6.51 -20.00 4.81
N SER A 257 5.61 -19.01 4.83
CA SER A 257 5.80 -17.74 4.13
C SER A 257 7.07 -17.02 4.62
N ALA A 258 7.27 -16.97 5.94
CA ALA A 258 8.43 -16.35 6.55
C ALA A 258 9.73 -17.05 6.14
N GLU A 259 9.75 -18.39 6.19
CA GLU A 259 10.91 -19.21 5.79
C GLU A 259 11.27 -19.05 4.32
N GLU A 260 10.28 -18.95 3.42
CA GLU A 260 10.54 -18.71 1.99
C GLU A 260 11.03 -17.28 1.74
N LEU A 261 10.48 -16.28 2.44
CA LEU A 261 10.96 -14.89 2.35
C LEU A 261 12.42 -14.77 2.83
N GLU A 262 12.79 -15.43 3.92
CA GLU A 262 14.16 -15.41 4.46
C GLU A 262 15.22 -15.92 3.49
N LYS A 263 14.85 -16.79 2.55
CA LYS A 263 15.78 -17.28 1.52
C LYS A 263 16.12 -16.20 0.49
N ILE A 264 15.23 -15.23 0.28
CA ILE A 264 15.35 -14.25 -0.79
C ILE A 264 15.60 -12.82 -0.30
N VAL A 265 15.28 -12.48 0.95
CA VAL A 265 15.43 -11.13 1.50
C VAL A 265 15.53 -11.16 3.03
N PRO A 266 16.32 -10.26 3.66
CA PRO A 266 16.28 -10.10 5.11
C PRO A 266 14.84 -9.87 5.58
N THR A 267 14.34 -10.79 6.41
CA THR A 267 12.94 -10.79 6.86
C THR A 267 12.88 -10.69 8.38
N ILE A 268 12.13 -9.73 8.91
CA ILE A 268 11.99 -9.47 10.34
C ILE A 268 10.59 -9.78 10.85
N TYR A 269 10.53 -10.55 11.93
CA TYR A 269 9.31 -10.93 12.62
C TYR A 269 9.65 -11.63 13.95
N ASP A 270 8.67 -11.69 14.86
CA ASP A 270 8.79 -12.50 16.06
C ASP A 270 8.70 -14.00 15.71
N LYS A 271 9.78 -14.76 15.95
CA LYS A 271 9.86 -16.20 15.62
C LYS A 271 8.89 -17.08 16.43
N GLN A 272 8.47 -16.63 17.61
CA GLN A 272 7.56 -17.36 18.48
C GLN A 272 6.10 -17.09 18.10
N THR A 273 5.74 -15.81 17.98
CA THR A 273 4.35 -15.40 17.73
C THR A 273 4.00 -15.28 16.25
N LEU A 274 5.01 -15.22 15.38
CA LEU A 274 4.89 -14.93 13.95
C LEU A 274 4.16 -13.62 13.67
N ASN A 275 4.21 -12.66 14.61
CA ASN A 275 3.44 -11.42 14.61
C ASN A 275 1.91 -11.60 14.59
N ILE A 276 1.40 -12.80 14.90
CA ILE A 276 -0.03 -13.06 15.05
C ILE A 276 -0.49 -12.48 16.39
N GLN A 277 -1.49 -11.59 16.33
CA GLN A 277 -2.12 -10.99 17.49
C GLN A 277 -3.48 -11.64 17.75
N SER A 278 -3.76 -11.95 19.02
CA SER A 278 -5.05 -12.52 19.45
C SER A 278 -5.97 -11.54 20.17
N ASP A 279 -5.50 -10.32 20.42
CA ASP A 279 -6.28 -9.24 21.03
C ASP A 279 -6.72 -8.24 19.96
N SER A 280 -8.04 -8.16 19.70
CA SER A 280 -8.60 -7.18 18.76
C SER A 280 -8.50 -5.75 19.26
N SER A 281 -8.29 -5.50 20.56
CA SER A 281 -8.17 -4.15 21.14
C SER A 281 -6.94 -3.40 20.64
N LEU A 282 -6.00 -4.08 19.98
CA LEU A 282 -4.84 -3.47 19.34
C LEU A 282 -5.19 -2.83 17.98
N PHE A 283 -6.33 -3.20 17.38
CA PHE A 283 -6.69 -2.89 16.01
C PHE A 283 -7.81 -1.86 15.93
N ALA A 284 -7.73 -1.00 14.91
CA ALA A 284 -8.64 0.12 14.71
C ALA A 284 -9.90 -0.32 13.95
N ASP A 285 -9.80 -0.57 12.65
CA ASP A 285 -10.94 -0.94 11.78
C ASP A 285 -10.75 -2.25 11.00
N THR A 286 -9.53 -2.55 10.57
CA THR A 286 -9.14 -3.79 9.87
C THR A 286 -8.24 -4.67 10.74
N HIS A 287 -8.00 -5.90 10.29
CA HIS A 287 -7.10 -6.85 10.95
C HIS A 287 -5.61 -6.48 10.89
N TYR A 288 -5.27 -5.35 10.28
CA TYR A 288 -3.90 -4.84 10.14
C TYR A 288 -3.74 -3.41 10.68
N HIS A 289 -4.79 -2.60 10.72
CA HIS A 289 -4.69 -1.20 11.14
C HIS A 289 -4.62 -1.12 12.66
N LEU A 290 -3.56 -0.52 13.18
CA LEU A 290 -3.34 -0.45 14.62
C LEU A 290 -3.91 0.83 15.23
N LEU A 291 -4.39 0.73 16.46
CA LEU A 291 -4.64 1.90 17.31
C LEU A 291 -3.32 2.59 17.67
N PRO A 292 -3.32 3.90 17.98
CA PRO A 292 -2.09 4.65 18.26
C PRO A 292 -1.17 4.02 19.32
N PRO A 293 -1.66 3.50 20.46
CA PRO A 293 -0.80 2.80 21.42
C PRO A 293 -0.12 1.55 20.83
N ALA A 294 -0.85 0.78 20.02
CA ALA A 294 -0.31 -0.41 19.36
C ALA A 294 0.71 -0.05 18.26
N ARG A 295 0.53 1.07 17.54
CA ARG A 295 1.55 1.59 16.59
C ARG A 295 2.87 1.90 17.28
N ILE A 296 2.83 2.47 18.48
CA ILE A 296 4.05 2.74 19.28
C ILE A 296 4.74 1.42 19.64
N THR A 297 4.01 0.44 20.14
CA THR A 297 4.55 -0.88 20.49
C THR A 297 5.15 -1.59 19.27
N ARG A 298 4.42 -1.62 18.15
CA ARG A 298 4.91 -2.20 16.89
C ARG A 298 6.17 -1.49 16.39
N SER A 299 6.20 -0.17 16.46
CA SER A 299 7.37 0.62 16.04
C SER A 299 8.60 0.30 16.89
N ARG A 300 8.45 0.16 18.22
CA ARG A 300 9.57 -0.26 19.10
C ARG A 300 10.12 -1.63 18.74
N GLN A 301 9.23 -2.58 18.44
CA GLN A 301 9.64 -3.90 17.96
C GLN A 301 10.45 -3.77 16.65
N LEU A 302 9.89 -3.08 15.64
CA LEU A 302 10.56 -2.85 14.35
C LEU A 302 11.91 -2.16 14.52
N ILE A 303 12.02 -1.14 15.38
CA ILE A 303 13.28 -0.44 15.67
C ILE A 303 14.34 -1.43 16.20
N SER A 304 13.97 -2.29 17.15
CA SER A 304 14.88 -3.29 17.71
C SER A 304 15.35 -4.29 16.66
N GLU A 305 14.46 -4.72 15.77
CA GLU A 305 14.74 -5.68 14.69
C GLU A 305 15.57 -5.05 13.55
N LEU A 306 15.36 -3.76 13.26
CA LEU A 306 16.03 -3.03 12.17
C LEU A 306 17.46 -2.58 12.52
N LYS A 307 17.71 -2.16 13.77
CA LYS A 307 19.04 -1.66 14.21
C LYS A 307 20.22 -2.54 13.78
N PRO A 308 20.22 -3.87 13.96
CA PRO A 308 21.33 -4.70 13.51
C PRO A 308 21.50 -4.73 11.98
N LEU A 309 20.39 -4.72 11.23
CA LEU A 309 20.41 -4.79 9.76
C LEU A 309 20.90 -3.48 9.13
N LEU A 310 20.46 -2.34 9.67
CA LEU A 310 20.90 -1.01 9.21
C LEU A 310 22.38 -0.76 9.51
N SER A 311 22.91 -1.34 10.59
CA SER A 311 24.33 -1.22 10.95
C SER A 311 25.23 -2.03 10.03
N ALA A 312 24.81 -3.25 9.65
CA ALA A 312 25.54 -4.10 8.70
C ALA A 312 25.61 -3.51 7.28
N THR A 313 24.63 -2.69 6.92
CA THR A 313 24.57 -2.04 5.60
C THR A 313 25.59 -0.90 5.46
N LYS A 314 25.92 -0.20 6.55
CA LYS A 314 26.89 0.92 6.56
C LYS A 314 28.34 0.47 6.35
N THR A 315 28.68 -0.79 6.59
CA THR A 315 30.05 -1.31 6.49
C THR A 315 30.44 -1.77 5.09
N VAL A 316 29.52 -1.83 4.14
CA VAL A 316 29.75 -2.39 2.78
C VAL A 316 29.96 -1.29 1.72
N THR A 317 29.77 -0.01 2.05
CA THR A 317 30.06 1.08 1.10
C THR A 317 31.58 1.27 0.98
N PRO A 318 32.20 1.13 -0.21
CA PRO A 318 33.63 1.38 -0.37
C PRO A 318 33.90 2.86 -0.08
N GLN A 319 34.91 3.15 0.74
CA GLN A 319 35.43 4.51 0.81
C GLN A 319 35.91 4.93 -0.59
N PRO A 320 35.61 6.16 -1.05
CA PRO A 320 36.22 6.66 -2.26
C PRO A 320 37.73 6.69 -2.05
N GLU A 321 38.47 6.00 -2.92
CA GLU A 321 39.93 6.10 -2.97
C GLU A 321 40.31 7.59 -3.11
N LYS A 322 41.18 8.03 -2.22
CA LYS A 322 41.77 9.38 -2.24
C LYS A 322 42.83 9.51 -3.32
#